data_AF-A0A2P6V303-F1
#
_entry.id   AF-A0A2P6V303-F1
#
_cell.length_a   1.000
_cell.length_b   1.000
_cell.length_c   1.000
_cell.angle_alpha   90.00
_cell.angle_beta   90.00
_cell.angle_gamma   90.00
#
_symmetry.space_group_name_H-M   'P 1'
#
loop_
_entity.id
_entity.type
_entity.pdbx_description
1 polymer ?
#
loop_
_entity_poly.entity_id
_entity_poly.type
_entity_poly.pdbx_seq_one_letter_code
_entity_poly.pdbx_strand_id
1 'polypeptide(L)'
;MDLNGQKLAETLCMYLVMAAALLGFAVGFLRHDFSQMMAVFTGGVGLVAAATVPDWPVFNRHPIKWLPPKEATEQQQQRQKGGSSGRKKKTASWCNLWGMF
;
A
#
# COMPACT_ATOMS: atom_id res chain seq x y z
N MET A 1 7.62 6.74 -6.27
CA MET A 1 6.22 6.31 -6.48
C MET A 1 5.35 6.93 -5.42
N ASP A 2 4.15 7.38 -5.78
CA ASP A 2 3.13 7.75 -4.80
C ASP A 2 2.36 6.51 -4.28
N LEU A 3 1.62 6.62 -3.18
CA LEU A 3 0.89 5.49 -2.57
C LEU A 3 -0.15 4.86 -3.53
N ASN A 4 -0.73 5.66 -4.43
CA ASN A 4 -1.67 5.15 -5.43
C ASN A 4 -0.90 4.45 -6.56
N GLY A 5 0.22 5.03 -6.98
CA GLY A 5 1.15 4.43 -7.93
C GLY A 5 1.67 3.06 -7.47
N GLN A 6 1.94 2.90 -6.17
CA GLN A 6 2.35 1.62 -5.58
C GLN A 6 1.26 0.54 -5.70
N LYS A 7 0.00 0.87 -5.37
CA LYS A 7 -1.13 -0.08 -5.52
C LYS A 7 -1.37 -0.49 -6.98
N LEU A 8 -1.22 0.47 -7.90
CA LEU A 8 -1.31 0.22 -9.33
C LEU A 8 -0.18 -0.68 -9.81
N ALA A 9 1.06 -0.41 -9.39
CA ALA A 9 2.22 -1.22 -9.72
C ALA A 9 2.09 -2.66 -9.20
N GLU A 10 1.56 -2.86 -7.99
CA GLU A 10 1.29 -4.19 -7.43
C GLU A 10 0.27 -4.97 -8.26
N THR A 11 -0.84 -4.32 -8.61
CA THR A 11 -1.90 -4.94 -9.43
C THR A 11 -1.38 -5.30 -10.82
N LEU A 12 -0.63 -4.40 -11.46
CA LEU A 12 0.01 -4.64 -12.76
C LEU A 12 1.03 -5.77 -12.68
N CYS A 13 1.85 -5.82 -11.63
CA CYS A 13 2.82 -6.88 -11.43
C CYS A 13 2.14 -8.25 -11.38
N MET A 14 1.06 -8.39 -10.59
CA MET A 14 0.29 -9.63 -10.52
C MET A 14 -0.26 -10.06 -11.89
N TYR A 15 -0.92 -9.15 -12.61
CA TYR A 15 -1.49 -9.49 -13.93
C TYR A 15 -0.42 -9.84 -14.96
N LEU A 16 0.68 -9.09 -15.01
CA LEU A 16 1.73 -9.30 -15.99
C LEU A 16 2.53 -10.58 -15.72
N VAL A 17 2.84 -10.89 -14.46
CA VAL A 17 3.52 -12.15 -14.10
C VAL A 17 2.63 -13.36 -14.42
N MET A 18 1.32 -13.28 -14.14
CA MET A 18 0.37 -14.33 -14.51
C MET A 18 0.30 -14.53 -16.04
N ALA A 19 0.27 -13.44 -16.81
CA ALA A 19 0.30 -13.51 -18.27
C ALA A 19 1.62 -14.13 -18.78
N ALA A 20 2.77 -13.73 -18.21
CA ALA A 20 4.07 -14.29 -18.55
C ALA A 20 4.17 -15.79 -18.22
N ALA A 21 3.58 -16.23 -17.10
CA ALA A 21 3.51 -17.64 -16.73
C ALA A 21 2.70 -18.46 -17.74
N LEU A 22 1.51 -17.97 -18.14
CA LEU A 22 0.67 -18.64 -19.14
C LEU A 22 1.34 -18.71 -20.51
N LEU A 23 1.98 -17.61 -20.95
CA LEU A 23 2.70 -17.57 -22.22
C LEU A 23 3.92 -18.49 -22.22
N GLY A 24 4.73 -18.46 -21.15
CA GLY A 24 5.88 -19.34 -20.99
C GLY A 24 5.47 -20.80 -20.99
N PHE A 25 4.40 -21.15 -20.28
CA PHE A 25 3.85 -22.50 -20.24
C PHE A 25 3.33 -22.94 -21.62
N ALA A 26 2.56 -22.10 -22.32
CA ALA A 26 2.06 -22.43 -23.65
C ALA A 26 3.21 -22.67 -24.65
N VAL A 27 4.19 -21.76 -24.71
CA VAL A 27 5.35 -21.89 -25.60
C VAL A 27 6.20 -23.12 -25.26
N GLY A 28 6.42 -23.37 -23.97
CA GLY A 28 7.14 -24.54 -23.48
C GLY A 28 6.43 -25.85 -23.83
N PHE A 29 5.10 -25.88 -23.70
CA PHE A 29 4.27 -27.04 -24.04
C PHE A 29 4.33 -27.35 -25.55
N LEU A 30 4.21 -26.33 -26.41
CA LEU A 30 4.32 -26.48 -27.86
C LEU A 30 5.70 -26.97 -28.32
N ARG A 31 6.78 -26.55 -27.65
CA ARG A 31 8.15 -26.95 -27.99
C ARG A 31 8.64 -28.22 -27.29
N HIS A 32 7.92 -28.72 -26.28
CA HIS A 32 8.36 -29.82 -25.41
C HIS A 32 9.77 -29.63 -24.80
N ASP A 33 10.21 -28.38 -24.65
CA ASP A 33 11.54 -28.02 -24.15
C ASP A 33 11.43 -27.10 -22.93
N PHE A 34 11.90 -27.61 -21.79
CA PHE A 34 11.88 -26.91 -20.51
C PHE A 34 12.82 -25.70 -20.47
N SER A 35 13.94 -25.75 -21.21
CA SER A 35 14.89 -24.62 -21.27
C SER A 35 14.24 -23.42 -21.94
N GLN A 36 13.50 -23.65 -23.03
CA GLN A 36 12.75 -22.60 -23.74
C GLN A 36 11.62 -22.03 -22.88
N MET A 37 10.92 -22.88 -22.11
CA MET A 37 9.90 -22.44 -21.15
C MET A 37 10.49 -21.45 -20.13
N MET A 38 11.61 -21.82 -19.51
CA MET A 38 12.29 -20.99 -18.51
C MET A 38 12.85 -19.70 -19.12
N ALA A 39 13.44 -19.75 -20.31
CA ALA A 39 13.95 -18.57 -20.99
C ALA A 39 12.85 -17.53 -21.28
N VAL A 40 11.69 -17.99 -21.77
CA VAL A 40 10.53 -17.12 -22.03
C VAL A 40 9.95 -16.59 -20.72
N PHE A 41 9.84 -17.43 -19.69
CA PHE A 41 9.31 -17.02 -18.39
C PHE A 41 10.21 -15.99 -17.70
N THR A 42 11.51 -16.25 -17.61
CA THR A 42 12.48 -15.32 -17.00
C THR A 42 12.58 -14.02 -17.81
N GLY A 43 12.56 -14.10 -19.13
CA GLY A 43 12.47 -12.92 -20.00
C GLY A 43 11.20 -12.11 -19.73
N GLY A 44 10.06 -12.79 -19.62
CA GLY A 44 8.77 -12.19 -19.27
C GLY A 44 8.82 -11.48 -17.92
N VAL A 45 9.24 -12.18 -16.86
CA VAL A 45 9.40 -11.60 -15.50
C VAL A 45 10.38 -10.43 -15.50
N GLY A 46 11.48 -10.52 -16.24
CA GLY A 46 12.43 -9.42 -16.40
C GLY A 46 11.82 -8.17 -17.02
N LEU A 47 10.98 -8.33 -18.06
CA LEU A 47 10.22 -7.23 -18.65
C LEU A 47 9.19 -6.66 -17.68
N VAL A 48 8.49 -7.51 -16.92
CA VAL A 48 7.54 -7.06 -15.89
C VAL A 48 8.27 -6.24 -14.83
N ALA A 49 9.40 -6.73 -14.33
CA ALA A 49 10.22 -6.01 -13.36
C ALA A 49 10.70 -4.67 -13.93
N ALA A 50 11.18 -4.65 -15.18
CA ALA A 50 11.56 -3.39 -15.84
C ALA A 50 10.38 -2.42 -16.02
N ALA A 51 9.14 -2.92 -16.13
CA ALA A 51 7.95 -2.08 -16.26
C ALA A 51 7.43 -1.57 -14.90
N THR A 52 7.55 -2.35 -13.82
CA THR A 52 6.94 -2.03 -12.52
C THR A 52 7.92 -1.49 -11.49
N VAL A 53 9.22 -1.76 -11.61
CA VAL A 53 10.25 -1.35 -10.63
C VAL A 53 10.69 0.11 -10.80
N PRO A 54 10.91 0.66 -12.02
CA PRO A 54 11.29 2.05 -12.16
C PRO A 54 10.15 2.97 -11.73
N ASP A 55 10.50 4.08 -11.10
CA ASP A 55 9.60 5.18 -10.79
C ASP A 55 9.21 5.94 -12.07
N TRP A 56 8.40 5.31 -12.93
CA TRP A 56 7.92 5.96 -14.14
C TRP A 56 7.10 7.22 -13.77
N PRO A 57 7.19 8.30 -14.56
CA PRO A 57 6.44 9.54 -14.30
C PRO A 57 4.91 9.35 -14.29
N VAL A 58 4.42 8.22 -14.80
CA VAL A 58 3.01 7.79 -14.69
C VAL A 58 2.61 7.47 -13.24
N PHE A 59 3.52 6.96 -12.40
CA PHE A 59 3.30 6.55 -11.02
C PHE A 59 3.58 7.64 -9.97
N ASN A 60 3.74 8.90 -10.41
CA ASN A 60 4.06 10.03 -9.52
C ASN A 60 3.19 11.26 -9.83
N ARG A 61 1.94 11.04 -10.24
CA ARG A 61 1.02 12.13 -10.61
C ARG A 61 0.30 12.76 -9.43
N HIS A 62 0.38 12.14 -8.25
CA HIS A 62 -0.31 12.61 -7.06
C HIS A 62 0.70 13.09 -6.00
N PRO A 63 0.98 14.41 -5.91
CA PRO A 63 1.84 14.93 -4.87
C PRO A 63 1.18 14.71 -3.49
N ILE A 64 1.87 13.94 -2.64
CA ILE A 64 1.40 13.63 -1.28
C ILE A 64 1.49 14.90 -0.43
N LYS A 65 0.34 15.43 -0.01
CA LYS A 65 0.27 16.54 0.93
C LYS A 65 0.53 16.01 2.34
N TRP A 66 1.78 16.13 2.81
CA TRP A 66 2.16 15.78 4.17
C TRP A 66 1.34 16.61 5.17
N LEU A 67 0.72 15.93 6.15
CA LEU A 67 0.12 16.63 7.29
C LEU A 67 1.24 17.21 8.15
N PRO A 68 1.04 18.40 8.75
CA PRO A 68 2.01 18.96 9.67
C PRO A 68 2.24 17.99 10.85
N PRO A 69 3.47 17.91 11.37
CA PRO A 69 3.79 17.14 12.57
C PRO A 69 2.79 17.46 13.68
N LYS A 70 2.32 16.42 14.40
CA LYS A 70 1.21 16.53 15.38
C LYS A 70 1.44 17.59 16.47
N GLU A 71 2.69 18.01 16.68
CA GLU A 71 3.06 19.08 17.61
C GLU A 71 2.53 20.47 17.20
N ALA A 72 2.25 20.70 15.91
CA ALA A 72 1.67 21.96 15.44
C ALA A 72 0.14 22.03 15.60
N THR A 73 -0.53 20.88 15.80
CA THR A 73 -2.00 20.81 15.88
C THR A 73 -2.52 21.14 17.27
N GLU A 74 -1.74 20.91 18.33
CA GLU A 74 -2.15 21.24 19.70
C GLU A 74 -2.27 22.75 19.92
N GLN A 75 -1.40 23.56 19.30
CA GLN A 75 -1.46 25.02 19.44
C GLN A 75 -2.62 25.67 18.66
N GLN A 76 -3.06 25.06 17.55
CA GLN A 76 -4.16 25.59 16.74
C GLN A 76 -5.54 25.19 17.29
N GLN A 77 -5.68 23.98 17.88
CA GLN A 77 -6.94 23.54 18.47
C GLN A 77 -7.28 24.29 19.78
N GLN A 78 -6.28 24.75 20.53
CA GLN A 78 -6.48 25.47 21.79
C GLN A 78 -6.97 26.91 21.58
N ARG A 79 -6.65 27.56 20.46
CA ARG A 79 -7.13 28.93 20.14
C ARG A 79 -8.59 29.00 19.69
N GLN A 80 -9.20 27.89 19.26
CA GLN A 80 -10.60 27.87 18.79
C GLN A 80 -11.61 27.26 19.77
N LYS A 81 -11.18 26.59 20.85
CA LYS A 81 -12.08 25.99 21.87
C LYS A 81 -12.29 26.88 23.11
N GLY A 82 -12.23 28.20 22.95
CA GLY A 82 -12.60 29.17 23.98
C GLY A 82 -14.05 29.64 23.84
N GLY A 83 -15.04 28.75 24.02
CA GLY A 83 -16.45 29.19 24.02
C GLY A 83 -17.47 28.06 24.11
N SER A 84 -18.34 28.15 25.13
CA SER A 84 -19.50 27.30 25.45
C SER A 84 -19.18 26.06 26.31
N SER A 85 -19.26 26.15 27.65
CA SER A 85 -20.50 26.10 28.46
C SER A 85 -21.26 24.78 28.34
N GLY A 86 -21.32 23.98 29.41
CA GLY A 86 -22.34 22.92 29.52
C GLY A 86 -22.07 21.67 30.37
N ARG A 87 -21.93 21.83 31.69
CA ARG A 87 -22.63 21.04 32.74
C ARG A 87 -22.54 19.48 32.77
N LYS A 88 -21.73 18.98 33.74
CA LYS A 88 -22.06 18.02 34.84
C LYS A 88 -22.73 16.65 34.51
N LYS A 89 -22.06 15.52 34.84
CA LYS A 89 -22.23 14.67 36.09
C LYS A 89 -21.75 13.19 35.94
N LYS A 90 -21.05 12.74 36.99
CA LYS A 90 -21.09 11.45 37.73
C LYS A 90 -20.69 10.13 37.02
N THR A 91 -19.55 9.53 37.38
CA THR A 91 -19.24 8.57 38.48
C THR A 91 -19.56 7.10 38.18
N ALA A 92 -18.56 6.24 38.31
CA ALA A 92 -18.54 4.88 38.92
C ALA A 92 -17.38 4.10 38.28
N SER A 93 -16.20 4.07 38.90
CA SER A 93 -15.78 2.99 39.80
C SER A 93 -15.94 1.59 39.18
N TRP A 94 -15.07 1.27 38.22
CA TRP A 94 -14.91 -0.09 37.67
C TRP A 94 -13.48 -0.63 37.89
N CYS A 95 -12.66 0.06 38.68
CA CYS A 95 -11.23 -0.25 38.84
C CYS A 95 -10.88 -1.08 40.09
N ASN A 96 -11.86 -1.55 40.87
CA ASN A 96 -11.61 -2.32 42.10
C ASN A 96 -12.10 -3.78 42.04
N LEU A 97 -12.38 -4.33 40.85
CA LEU A 97 -12.84 -5.73 40.71
C LEU A 97 -11.78 -6.70 40.16
N TRP A 98 -10.56 -6.24 39.91
CA TRP A 98 -9.47 -7.02 39.32
C TRP A 98 -8.24 -7.09 40.24
N GLY A 99 -8.48 -7.26 41.55
CA GLY A 99 -7.42 -7.32 42.57
C GLY A 99 -7.69 -8.32 43.70
N MET A 100 -8.63 -9.27 43.52
CA MET A 100 -8.96 -10.30 44.51
C MET A 100 -9.01 -11.73 43.92
N PHE A 101 -8.22 -12.00 42.89
CA PHE A 101 -7.82 -13.36 42.50
C PHE A 101 -6.34 -13.36 42.10
#